data_AF-A0AAX2QQ02-F1
#
_entry.id   AF-A0AAX2QQ02-F1
#
_cell.length_a   1.000
_cell.length_b   1.000
_cell.length_c   1.000
_cell.angle_alpha   90.00
_cell.angle_beta   90.00
_cell.angle_gamma   90.00
#
_symmetry.space_group_name_H-M   'P 1'
#
loop_
_entity.id
_entity.type
_entity.pdbx_description
1 polymer ?
#
loop_
_entity_poly.entity_id
_entity_poly.type
_entity_poly.pdbx_seq_one_letter_code
_entity_poly.pdbx_strand_id
1 'polypeptide(L)'
;MRFLGLAEIRALKSGELVANDSKLLIADAATQDDLALLVKSAADPRSILWCGSPGLATALADYVGPADHVAMWTTKAALNLFVIGSVNPLSREQCSRLMSTGNVRQIVVDAEQASRSPVLAAERAVAQYSQSGATGDVILTTSERGTSAEPRSIAIALGQAVRMVMERNPVTGLFVTGGDTAESVLGVLEIGSLELLGEIEPGIPLARTTGSHPMHIITKAGGFGSSNVLLKSAELLRGLWLGDKK
;
A
#
# COMPACT_ATOMS: atom_id res chain seq x y z
N MET A 1 5.92 24.13 -27.33
CA MET A 1 5.43 24.11 -25.94
C MET A 1 4.44 25.25 -25.79
N ARG A 2 3.24 24.99 -25.29
CA ARG A 2 2.21 26.01 -25.04
C ARG A 2 1.84 25.98 -23.56
N PHE A 3 1.65 27.15 -22.98
CA PHE A 3 1.14 27.31 -21.62
C PHE A 3 -0.34 27.70 -21.67
N LEU A 4 -1.14 27.14 -20.77
CA LEU A 4 -2.54 27.50 -20.56
C LEU A 4 -2.67 28.05 -19.15
N GLY A 5 -2.91 29.36 -19.04
CA GLY A 5 -3.16 29.99 -17.74
C GLY A 5 -4.54 29.62 -17.19
N LEU A 6 -4.78 29.87 -15.89
CA LEU A 6 -6.06 29.56 -15.23
C LEU A 6 -7.29 30.14 -15.95
N ALA A 7 -7.19 31.36 -16.49
CA ALA A 7 -8.29 32.00 -17.21
C ALA A 7 -8.62 31.28 -18.52
N GLU A 8 -7.62 30.79 -19.24
CA GLU A 8 -7.81 29.98 -20.44
C GLU A 8 -8.46 28.64 -20.09
N ILE A 9 -7.93 27.95 -19.07
CA ILE A 9 -8.47 26.65 -18.62
C ILE A 9 -9.94 26.78 -18.26
N ARG A 10 -10.32 27.80 -17.49
CA ARG A 10 -11.70 28.04 -17.04
C ARG A 10 -12.64 28.45 -18.16
N ALA A 11 -12.11 28.89 -19.30
CA ALA A 11 -12.90 29.24 -20.47
C ALA A 11 -13.05 28.06 -21.46
N LEU A 12 -12.28 26.98 -21.29
CA LEU A 12 -12.34 25.81 -22.18
C LEU A 12 -13.70 25.13 -22.12
N LYS A 13 -14.22 24.78 -23.29
CA LYS A 13 -15.41 23.94 -23.43
C LYS A 13 -15.04 22.49 -23.72
N SER A 14 -16.01 21.60 -23.54
CA SER A 14 -15.83 20.19 -23.88
C SER A 14 -15.50 20.03 -25.37
N GLY A 15 -14.41 19.31 -25.66
CA GLY A 15 -13.92 19.07 -27.01
C GLY A 15 -13.01 20.15 -27.62
N GLU A 16 -12.73 21.25 -26.93
CA GLU A 16 -11.87 22.32 -27.46
C GLU A 16 -10.37 22.02 -27.34
N LEU A 17 -9.97 21.16 -26.39
CA LEU A 17 -8.58 20.75 -26.25
C LEU A 17 -8.32 19.58 -27.19
N VAL A 18 -7.60 19.87 -28.27
CA VAL A 18 -7.28 18.89 -29.32
C VAL A 18 -5.78 18.60 -29.29
N ALA A 19 -5.41 17.33 -29.49
CA ALA A 19 -4.04 16.93 -29.70
C ALA A 19 -3.58 17.40 -31.10
N ASN A 20 -3.23 18.68 -31.21
CA ASN A 20 -2.61 19.25 -32.42
C ASN A 20 -1.12 18.86 -32.47
N ASP A 21 -0.38 19.25 -33.52
CA ASP A 21 1.09 19.08 -33.66
C ASP A 21 1.94 19.72 -32.52
N SER A 22 1.30 20.29 -31.51
CA SER A 22 1.93 20.79 -30.29
C SER A 22 2.47 19.65 -29.45
N LYS A 23 3.81 19.53 -29.40
CA LYS A 23 4.51 18.45 -28.69
C LYS A 23 4.37 18.46 -27.15
N LEU A 24 3.94 19.58 -26.54
CA LEU A 24 3.82 19.73 -25.09
C LEU A 24 2.90 20.90 -24.71
N LEU A 25 1.93 20.64 -23.85
CA LEU A 25 1.03 21.60 -23.20
C LEU A 25 1.25 21.57 -21.69
N ILE A 26 1.40 22.74 -21.08
CA ILE A 26 1.51 22.91 -19.63
C ILE A 26 0.32 23.75 -19.18
N ALA A 27 -0.49 23.23 -18.28
CA ALA A 27 -1.72 23.86 -17.82
C ALA A 27 -1.62 24.22 -16.34
N ASP A 28 -2.02 25.44 -15.99
CA ASP A 28 -2.20 25.82 -14.60
C ASP A 28 -3.43 25.13 -14.00
N ALA A 29 -3.33 24.76 -12.72
CA ALA A 29 -4.46 24.32 -11.92
C ALA A 29 -4.27 24.76 -10.46
N ALA A 30 -5.28 25.42 -9.90
CA ALA A 30 -5.29 25.81 -8.49
C ALA A 30 -6.24 24.93 -7.66
N THR A 31 -7.17 24.24 -8.32
CA THR A 31 -8.22 23.43 -7.70
C THR A 31 -8.42 22.12 -8.46
N GLN A 32 -9.09 21.15 -7.83
CA GLN A 32 -9.47 19.90 -8.50
C GLN A 32 -10.43 20.14 -9.67
N ASP A 33 -11.28 21.17 -9.59
CA ASP A 33 -12.20 21.55 -10.66
C ASP A 33 -11.45 22.05 -11.92
N ASP A 34 -10.33 22.76 -11.75
CA ASP A 34 -9.49 23.19 -12.88
C ASP A 34 -8.93 21.96 -13.64
N LEU A 35 -8.51 20.92 -12.91
CA LEU A 35 -8.04 19.66 -13.50
C LEU A 35 -9.17 18.87 -14.16
N ALA A 36 -10.33 18.79 -13.51
CA ALA A 36 -11.51 18.12 -14.06
C ALA A 36 -11.98 18.79 -15.36
N LEU A 37 -11.96 20.12 -15.41
CA LEU A 37 -12.30 20.90 -16.60
C LEU A 37 -11.29 20.66 -17.72
N LEU A 38 -9.99 20.68 -17.41
CA LEU A 38 -8.94 20.37 -18.39
C LEU A 38 -9.18 18.99 -19.03
N VAL A 39 -9.41 17.94 -18.24
CA VAL A 39 -9.69 16.60 -18.76
C VAL A 39 -10.97 16.56 -19.61
N LYS A 40 -12.07 17.17 -19.14
CA LYS A 40 -13.35 17.23 -19.86
C LYS A 40 -13.30 18.07 -21.14
N SER A 41 -12.36 19.00 -21.22
CA SER A 41 -12.14 19.83 -22.41
C SER A 41 -11.47 19.08 -23.56
N ALA A 42 -10.81 17.95 -23.29
CA ALA A 42 -10.16 17.14 -24.31
C ALA A 42 -11.18 16.50 -25.25
N ALA A 43 -10.98 16.68 -26.57
CA ALA A 43 -11.80 16.06 -27.61
C ALA A 43 -11.71 14.53 -27.57
N ASP A 44 -10.50 14.00 -27.39
CA ASP A 44 -10.26 12.61 -27.07
C ASP A 44 -9.15 12.53 -26.00
N PRO A 45 -9.50 12.33 -24.72
CA PRO A 45 -8.49 12.21 -23.67
C PRO A 45 -7.52 11.05 -23.89
N ARG A 46 -7.90 10.02 -24.66
CA ARG A 46 -7.02 8.87 -24.95
C ARG A 46 -5.94 9.18 -25.98
N SER A 47 -6.11 10.26 -26.76
CA SER A 47 -5.10 10.71 -27.72
C SER A 47 -4.01 11.59 -27.08
N ILE A 48 -4.09 11.83 -25.76
CA ILE A 48 -3.18 12.71 -25.01
C ILE A 48 -2.38 11.88 -24.02
N LEU A 49 -1.06 12.04 -24.02
CA LEU A 49 -0.21 11.55 -22.93
C LEU A 49 -0.29 12.52 -21.75
N TRP A 50 -1.14 12.19 -20.78
CA TRP A 50 -1.29 12.96 -19.55
C TRP A 50 -0.07 12.77 -18.63
N CYS A 51 0.47 13.87 -18.11
CA CYS A 51 1.59 13.87 -17.17
C CYS A 51 1.26 14.78 -16.00
N GLY A 52 1.13 14.22 -14.79
CA GLY A 52 0.76 14.96 -13.60
C GLY A 52 0.82 14.12 -12.33
N SER A 53 0.47 14.75 -11.21
CA SER A 53 0.43 14.13 -9.88
C SER A 53 -0.94 13.45 -9.62
N PRO A 54 -1.22 12.92 -8.40
CA PRO A 54 -2.49 12.27 -8.09
C PRO A 54 -3.74 13.11 -8.38
N GLY A 55 -3.68 14.45 -8.28
CA GLY A 55 -4.83 15.30 -8.60
C GLY A 55 -5.31 15.13 -10.05
N LEU A 56 -4.38 15.04 -11.01
CA LEU A 56 -4.72 14.80 -12.41
C LEU A 56 -5.23 13.37 -12.61
N ALA A 57 -4.64 12.40 -11.92
CA ALA A 57 -5.11 11.02 -11.95
C ALA A 57 -6.56 10.89 -11.45
N THR A 58 -6.94 11.61 -10.40
CA THR A 58 -8.33 11.68 -9.92
C THR A 58 -9.25 12.27 -10.97
N ALA A 59 -8.88 13.39 -11.60
CA ALA A 59 -9.69 14.01 -12.65
C ALA A 59 -9.90 13.07 -13.86
N LEU A 60 -8.89 12.27 -14.22
CA LEU A 60 -8.99 11.24 -15.25
C LEU A 60 -9.89 10.07 -14.81
N ALA A 61 -9.75 9.60 -13.57
CA ALA A 61 -10.60 8.53 -13.04
C ALA A 61 -12.08 8.95 -13.02
N ASP A 62 -12.38 10.19 -12.60
CA ASP A 62 -13.73 10.74 -12.59
C ASP A 62 -14.32 10.85 -14.01
N TYR A 63 -13.47 11.15 -15.01
CA TYR A 63 -13.89 11.20 -16.41
C TYR A 63 -14.20 9.80 -16.97
N VAL A 64 -13.38 8.79 -16.66
CA VAL A 64 -13.58 7.41 -17.10
C VAL A 64 -14.81 6.79 -16.43
N GLY A 65 -15.09 7.17 -15.18
CA GLY A 65 -16.20 6.65 -14.39
C GLY A 65 -15.80 5.45 -13.54
N PRO A 66 -16.74 4.97 -12.68
CA PRO A 66 -16.46 3.88 -11.77
C PRO A 66 -16.19 2.57 -12.51
N ALA A 67 -15.22 1.81 -12.01
CA ALA A 67 -15.04 0.42 -12.42
C ALA A 67 -16.13 -0.46 -11.78
N ASP A 68 -16.38 -1.63 -12.38
CA ASP A 68 -17.25 -2.64 -11.78
C ASP A 68 -16.75 -3.03 -10.37
N HIS A 69 -17.69 -3.26 -9.46
CA HIS A 69 -17.35 -3.65 -8.08
C HIS A 69 -16.71 -5.04 -8.06
N VAL A 70 -15.45 -5.11 -7.61
CA VAL A 70 -14.79 -6.38 -7.34
C VAL A 70 -15.24 -6.89 -5.97
N ALA A 71 -15.90 -8.04 -5.93
CA ALA A 71 -16.39 -8.64 -4.69
C ALA A 71 -15.22 -9.03 -3.77
N MET A 72 -15.29 -8.61 -2.49
CA MET A 72 -14.43 -9.12 -1.45
C MET A 72 -14.84 -10.54 -1.06
N TRP A 73 -13.86 -11.42 -0.83
CA TRP A 73 -14.13 -12.75 -0.29
C TRP A 73 -13.92 -12.76 1.22
N THR A 74 -14.86 -13.36 1.95
CA THR A 74 -14.69 -13.65 3.38
C THR A 74 -13.88 -14.94 3.51
N THR A 75 -12.75 -14.88 4.22
CA THR A 75 -11.94 -16.06 4.49
C THR A 75 -12.17 -16.53 5.92
N LYS A 76 -12.48 -17.82 6.10
CA LYS A 76 -12.97 -18.38 7.37
C LYS A 76 -11.85 -18.76 8.36
N ALA A 77 -10.59 -18.56 7.98
CA ALA A 77 -9.40 -18.89 8.77
C ALA A 77 -8.32 -17.86 8.48
N ALA A 78 -8.44 -16.67 9.07
CA ALA A 78 -7.61 -15.51 8.71
C ALA A 78 -6.51 -15.27 9.75
N LEU A 79 -5.31 -15.78 9.49
CA LEU A 79 -4.12 -15.16 10.07
C LEU A 79 -3.79 -13.94 9.22
N ASN A 80 -3.82 -12.75 9.82
CA ASN A 80 -3.28 -11.55 9.20
C ASN A 80 -1.83 -11.35 9.61
N LEU A 81 -1.00 -11.00 8.62
CA LEU A 81 0.39 -10.66 8.82
C LEU A 81 0.62 -9.17 8.57
N PHE A 82 1.07 -8.45 9.60
CA PHE A 82 1.41 -7.03 9.57
C PHE A 82 2.92 -6.84 9.55
N VAL A 83 3.47 -6.41 8.43
CA VAL A 83 4.90 -6.21 8.22
C VAL A 83 5.24 -4.73 8.36
N ILE A 84 5.87 -4.38 9.49
CA ILE A 84 6.16 -3.01 9.89
C ILE A 84 7.66 -2.74 9.75
N GLY A 85 8.11 -2.39 8.54
CA GLY A 85 9.52 -2.06 8.29
C GLY A 85 9.86 -0.57 8.41
N SER A 86 8.84 0.29 8.41
CA SER A 86 8.96 1.75 8.54
C SER A 86 9.52 2.18 9.89
N VAL A 87 10.49 3.11 9.87
CA VAL A 87 11.05 3.77 11.08
C VAL A 87 10.28 5.04 11.49
N ASN A 88 9.21 5.38 10.77
CA ASN A 88 8.43 6.57 11.06
C ASN A 88 7.74 6.45 12.43
N PRO A 89 7.78 7.49 13.29
CA PRO A 89 7.12 7.47 14.61
C PRO A 89 5.63 7.12 14.56
N LEU A 90 4.89 7.59 13.55
CA LEU A 90 3.47 7.27 13.38
C LEU A 90 3.25 5.77 13.12
N SER A 91 4.12 5.12 12.32
CA SER A 91 4.04 3.67 12.13
C SER A 91 4.25 2.91 13.43
N ARG A 92 5.13 3.40 14.32
CA ARG A 92 5.37 2.80 15.64
C ARG A 92 4.16 2.98 16.56
N GLU A 93 3.58 4.17 16.59
CA GLU A 93 2.35 4.45 17.35
C GLU A 93 1.20 3.54 16.89
N GLN A 94 0.95 3.47 15.58
CA GLN A 94 -0.04 2.58 14.97
C GLN A 94 0.20 1.12 15.40
N CYS A 95 1.45 0.66 15.35
CA CYS A 95 1.85 -0.70 15.76
C CYS A 95 1.57 -0.96 17.24
N SER A 96 1.99 -0.06 18.13
CA SER A 96 1.75 -0.16 19.57
C SER A 96 0.26 -0.24 19.90
N ARG A 97 -0.57 0.49 19.14
CA ARG A 97 -2.02 0.47 19.32
C ARG A 97 -2.66 -0.84 18.87
N LEU A 98 -2.18 -1.46 17.79
CA LEU A 98 -2.64 -2.81 17.40
C LEU A 98 -2.20 -3.85 18.43
N MET A 99 -0.97 -3.76 18.94
CA MET A 99 -0.45 -4.65 19.99
C MET A 99 -1.25 -4.56 21.29
N SER A 100 -1.73 -3.37 21.69
CA SER A 100 -2.50 -3.19 22.93
C SER A 100 -3.86 -3.89 22.93
N THR A 101 -4.33 -4.41 21.79
CA THR A 101 -5.54 -5.25 21.72
C THR A 101 -5.37 -6.62 22.35
N GLY A 102 -4.13 -7.08 22.57
CA GLY A 102 -3.81 -8.41 23.13
C GLY A 102 -4.01 -9.58 22.15
N ASN A 103 -4.50 -9.33 20.93
CA ASN A 103 -4.83 -10.36 19.94
C ASN A 103 -3.77 -10.52 18.83
N VAL A 104 -2.59 -9.92 19.03
CA VAL A 104 -1.51 -9.91 18.04
C VAL A 104 -0.19 -10.30 18.69
N ARG A 105 0.55 -11.18 18.03
CA ARG A 105 1.89 -11.60 18.45
C ARG A 105 2.95 -10.86 17.65
N GLN A 106 4.05 -10.54 18.29
CA GLN A 106 5.17 -9.86 17.65
C GLN A 106 6.29 -10.82 17.31
N ILE A 107 6.82 -10.72 16.09
CA ILE A 107 8.10 -11.27 15.64
C ILE A 107 9.03 -10.09 15.40
N VAL A 108 10.18 -10.09 16.07
CA VAL A 108 11.17 -9.01 15.95
C VAL A 108 12.40 -9.57 15.25
N VAL A 109 12.69 -9.05 14.07
CA VAL A 109 13.94 -9.30 13.36
C VAL A 109 15.01 -8.37 13.95
N ASP A 110 16.14 -8.94 14.35
CA ASP A 110 17.26 -8.16 14.87
C ASP A 110 17.91 -7.33 13.74
N ALA A 111 17.91 -6.00 13.88
CA ALA A 111 18.39 -5.07 12.86
C ALA A 111 19.90 -5.21 12.57
N GLU A 112 20.72 -5.42 13.61
CA GLU A 112 22.17 -5.54 13.45
C GLU A 112 22.54 -6.87 12.78
N GLN A 113 21.89 -7.94 13.19
CA GLN A 113 22.04 -9.24 12.57
C GLN A 113 21.53 -9.21 11.14
N ALA A 114 20.39 -8.60 10.87
CA ALA A 114 19.87 -8.45 9.51
C ALA A 114 20.87 -7.73 8.61
N SER A 115 21.54 -6.70 9.13
CA SER A 115 22.59 -5.96 8.41
C SER A 115 23.82 -6.81 8.07
N ARG A 116 24.08 -7.90 8.80
CA ARG A 116 25.20 -8.83 8.55
C ARG A 116 24.78 -10.05 7.73
N SER A 117 23.60 -10.58 8.01
CA SER A 117 23.04 -11.78 7.36
C SER A 117 21.51 -11.73 7.45
N PRO A 118 20.83 -11.18 6.42
CA PRO A 118 19.38 -11.04 6.41
C PRO A 118 18.62 -12.35 6.62
N VAL A 119 19.06 -13.41 5.95
CA VAL A 119 18.42 -14.73 6.00
C VAL A 119 18.52 -15.31 7.41
N LEU A 120 19.71 -15.27 8.02
CA LEU A 120 19.91 -15.82 9.37
C LEU A 120 19.12 -15.03 10.43
N ALA A 121 18.98 -13.71 10.26
CA ALA A 121 18.16 -12.88 11.14
C ALA A 121 16.68 -13.27 11.05
N ALA A 122 16.17 -13.49 9.83
CA ALA A 122 14.82 -13.97 9.60
C ALA A 122 14.56 -15.36 10.22
N GLU A 123 15.45 -16.31 9.96
CA GLU A 123 15.36 -17.68 10.49
C GLU A 123 15.28 -17.70 12.01
N ARG A 124 16.15 -16.94 12.69
CA ARG A 124 16.16 -16.85 14.15
C ARG A 124 14.87 -16.26 14.70
N ALA A 125 14.39 -15.17 14.11
CA ALA A 125 13.16 -14.52 14.54
C ALA A 125 11.93 -15.45 14.40
N VAL A 126 11.81 -16.15 13.27
CA VAL A 126 10.69 -17.08 13.02
C VAL A 126 10.79 -18.36 13.86
N ALA A 127 12.01 -18.85 14.13
CA ALA A 127 12.22 -19.98 15.03
C ALA A 127 11.77 -19.69 16.47
N GLN A 128 12.11 -18.50 16.99
CA GLN A 128 11.65 -18.04 18.32
C GLN A 128 10.12 -17.94 18.38
N TYR A 129 9.49 -17.44 17.33
CA TYR A 129 8.02 -17.41 17.24
C TYR A 129 7.38 -18.80 17.27
N SER A 130 7.92 -19.75 16.52
CA SER A 130 7.30 -21.09 16.37
C SER A 130 7.22 -21.88 17.68
N GLN A 131 8.10 -21.60 18.64
CA GLN A 131 8.10 -22.25 19.95
C GLN A 131 6.97 -21.80 20.88
N SER A 132 6.22 -20.76 20.49
CA SER A 132 5.31 -20.04 21.38
C SER A 132 3.84 -20.47 21.28
N GLY A 133 3.50 -21.45 20.44
CA GLY A 133 2.22 -22.19 20.44
C GLY A 133 0.92 -21.39 20.28
N ALA A 134 0.95 -20.15 19.76
CA ALA A 134 -0.21 -19.26 19.78
C ALA A 134 -1.00 -19.14 18.48
N THR A 135 -2.28 -18.82 18.68
CA THR A 135 -3.27 -18.42 17.69
C THR A 135 -3.41 -16.90 17.66
N GLY A 136 -3.59 -16.30 16.48
CA GLY A 136 -3.89 -14.87 16.31
C GLY A 136 -3.15 -14.22 15.15
N ASP A 137 -3.33 -12.91 14.99
CA ASP A 137 -2.60 -12.12 13.99
C ASP A 137 -1.13 -11.96 14.40
N VAL A 138 -0.28 -11.65 13.42
CA VAL A 138 1.16 -11.50 13.63
C VAL A 138 1.60 -10.12 13.16
N ILE A 139 2.35 -9.41 14.00
CA ILE A 139 3.18 -8.28 13.61
C ILE A 139 4.61 -8.78 13.43
N LEU A 140 5.16 -8.60 12.24
CA LEU A 140 6.56 -8.76 11.93
C LEU A 140 7.21 -7.37 11.84
N THR A 141 8.18 -7.09 12.68
CA THR A 141 8.89 -5.80 12.71
C THR A 141 10.38 -6.00 12.95
N THR A 142 11.14 -4.91 12.96
CA THR A 142 12.57 -4.88 13.28
C THR A 142 12.80 -4.34 14.68
N SER A 143 13.89 -4.77 15.34
CA SER A 143 14.38 -4.11 16.55
C SER A 143 14.79 -2.65 16.24
N GLU A 144 14.97 -1.86 17.30
CA GLU A 144 15.50 -0.50 17.15
C GLU A 144 16.84 -0.53 16.43
N ARG A 145 17.02 0.39 15.48
CA ARG A 145 18.19 0.42 14.62
C ARG A 145 19.31 1.19 15.32
N GLY A 146 20.45 0.54 15.51
CA GLY A 146 21.71 1.24 15.80
C GLY A 146 22.20 2.05 14.59
N THR A 147 23.21 2.89 14.79
CA THR A 147 23.79 3.75 13.74
C THR A 147 24.38 2.99 12.54
N SER A 148 24.74 1.72 12.72
CA SER A 148 25.34 0.86 11.69
C SER A 148 24.34 0.02 10.90
N ALA A 149 23.03 0.17 11.14
CA ALA A 149 22.02 -0.70 10.54
C ALA A 149 21.75 -0.33 9.07
N GLU A 150 21.78 -1.32 8.17
CA GLU A 150 21.62 -1.13 6.73
C GLU A 150 20.14 -1.35 6.33
N PRO A 151 19.41 -0.30 5.89
CA PRO A 151 17.96 -0.39 5.68
C PRO A 151 17.51 -1.46 4.70
N ARG A 152 18.26 -1.70 3.61
CA ARG A 152 17.88 -2.66 2.57
C ARG A 152 18.00 -4.09 3.08
N SER A 153 19.07 -4.41 3.81
CA SER A 153 19.27 -5.71 4.45
C SER A 153 18.16 -6.03 5.46
N ILE A 154 17.69 -5.03 6.20
CA ILE A 154 16.54 -5.18 7.10
C ILE A 154 15.27 -5.51 6.29
N ALA A 155 15.02 -4.79 5.19
CA ALA A 155 13.89 -5.07 4.33
C ALA A 155 13.95 -6.48 3.73
N ILE A 156 15.14 -6.94 3.32
CA ILE A 156 15.37 -8.32 2.85
C ILE A 156 15.04 -9.32 3.96
N ALA A 157 15.54 -9.09 5.18
CA ALA A 157 15.27 -9.98 6.31
C ALA A 157 13.77 -10.07 6.64
N LEU A 158 13.05 -8.95 6.60
CA LEU A 158 11.59 -8.92 6.77
C LEU A 158 10.90 -9.72 5.65
N GLY A 159 11.29 -9.54 4.39
CA GLY A 159 10.74 -10.32 3.27
C GLY A 159 10.96 -11.83 3.41
N GLN A 160 12.16 -12.24 3.82
CA GLN A 160 12.46 -13.66 4.10
C GLN A 160 11.63 -14.21 5.26
N ALA A 161 11.47 -13.44 6.33
CA ALA A 161 10.64 -13.84 7.47
C ALA A 161 9.16 -13.98 7.08
N VAL A 162 8.62 -13.11 6.21
CA VAL A 162 7.26 -13.24 5.66
C VAL A 162 7.09 -14.59 4.98
N ARG A 163 7.98 -14.94 4.05
CA ARG A 163 7.93 -16.22 3.33
C ARG A 163 7.93 -17.41 4.29
N MET A 164 8.85 -17.43 5.26
CA MET A 164 8.94 -18.50 6.25
C MET A 164 7.68 -18.62 7.14
N VAL A 165 7.04 -17.49 7.48
CA VAL A 165 5.78 -17.49 8.24
C VAL A 165 4.63 -18.06 7.39
N MET A 166 4.55 -17.66 6.12
CA MET A 166 3.51 -18.09 5.17
C MET A 166 3.65 -19.57 4.76
N GLU A 167 4.87 -20.10 4.69
CA GLU A 167 5.11 -21.54 4.45
C GLU A 167 4.54 -22.44 5.57
N ARG A 168 4.36 -21.88 6.78
CA ARG A 168 3.91 -22.62 7.97
C ARG A 168 2.45 -22.35 8.32
N ASN A 169 1.90 -21.22 7.88
CA ASN A 169 0.57 -20.76 8.27
C ASN A 169 -0.17 -20.23 7.04
N PRO A 170 -1.45 -20.58 6.83
CA PRO A 170 -2.26 -19.99 5.78
C PRO A 170 -2.56 -18.53 6.12
N VAL A 171 -1.80 -17.62 5.52
CA VAL A 171 -2.03 -16.17 5.61
C VAL A 171 -3.04 -15.75 4.56
N THR A 172 -4.12 -15.10 4.97
CA THR A 172 -5.17 -14.63 4.05
C THR A 172 -5.20 -13.10 3.91
N GLY A 173 -4.52 -12.40 4.82
CA GLY A 173 -4.39 -10.95 4.82
C GLY A 173 -2.96 -10.51 5.12
N LEU A 174 -2.45 -9.61 4.29
CA LEU A 174 -1.12 -9.04 4.43
C LEU A 174 -1.23 -7.51 4.52
N PHE A 175 -0.58 -6.91 5.50
CA PHE A 175 -0.40 -5.47 5.58
C PHE A 175 1.09 -5.17 5.55
N VAL A 176 1.54 -4.26 4.69
CA VAL A 176 2.96 -3.89 4.60
C VAL A 176 3.11 -2.38 4.65
N THR A 177 3.99 -1.88 5.53
CA THR A 177 4.33 -0.44 5.59
C THR A 177 5.82 -0.18 5.39
N GLY A 178 6.12 0.74 4.47
CA GLY A 178 7.46 1.08 3.98
C GLY A 178 7.73 0.59 2.56
N GLY A 179 8.31 1.44 1.72
CA GLY A 179 8.57 1.14 0.30
C GLY A 179 9.50 -0.06 0.10
N ASP A 180 10.72 0.02 0.65
CA ASP A 180 11.71 -1.06 0.55
C ASP A 180 11.18 -2.39 1.13
N THR A 181 10.37 -2.30 2.18
CA THR A 181 9.74 -3.48 2.80
C THR A 181 8.69 -4.09 1.88
N ALA A 182 7.83 -3.27 1.27
CA ALA A 182 6.84 -3.73 0.30
C ALA A 182 7.53 -4.37 -0.92
N GLU A 183 8.57 -3.73 -1.47
CA GLU A 183 9.34 -4.27 -2.60
C GLU A 183 9.96 -5.63 -2.26
N SER A 184 10.63 -5.73 -1.11
CA SER A 184 11.25 -6.98 -0.65
C SER A 184 10.23 -8.11 -0.44
N VAL A 185 9.11 -7.81 0.22
CA VAL A 185 8.04 -8.79 0.49
C VAL A 185 7.41 -9.27 -0.82
N LEU A 186 7.04 -8.37 -1.72
CA LEU A 186 6.45 -8.73 -3.01
C LEU A 186 7.43 -9.53 -3.87
N GLY A 187 8.71 -9.15 -3.88
CA GLY A 187 9.76 -9.85 -4.62
C GLY A 187 9.99 -11.28 -4.13
N VAL A 188 10.09 -11.49 -2.81
CA VAL A 188 10.30 -12.83 -2.23
C VAL A 188 9.07 -13.74 -2.39
N LEU A 189 7.87 -13.16 -2.42
CA LEU A 189 6.63 -13.89 -2.69
C LEU A 189 6.31 -14.04 -4.18
N GLU A 190 7.20 -13.57 -5.07
CA GLU A 190 7.05 -13.62 -6.52
C GLU A 190 5.74 -12.97 -7.03
N ILE A 191 5.26 -11.93 -6.33
CA ILE A 191 4.03 -11.22 -6.69
C ILE A 191 4.36 -10.16 -7.76
N GLY A 192 4.02 -10.47 -9.01
CA GLY A 192 4.24 -9.58 -10.14
C GLY A 192 3.15 -8.53 -10.38
N SER A 193 1.94 -8.73 -9.85
CA SER A 193 0.81 -7.81 -10.04
C SER A 193 -0.19 -7.82 -8.89
N LEU A 194 -0.89 -6.69 -8.73
CA LEU A 194 -1.92 -6.46 -7.73
C LEU A 194 -3.19 -5.95 -8.43
N GLU A 195 -4.33 -6.52 -8.06
CA GLU A 195 -5.64 -6.04 -8.47
C GLU A 195 -6.18 -5.09 -7.40
N LEU A 196 -6.32 -3.80 -7.73
CA LEU A 196 -6.82 -2.80 -6.80
C LEU A 196 -8.31 -3.03 -6.52
N LEU A 197 -8.67 -3.10 -5.24
CA LEU A 197 -10.05 -3.31 -4.78
C LEU A 197 -10.65 -2.02 -4.19
N GLY A 198 -9.80 -1.11 -3.72
CA GLY A 198 -10.21 0.15 -3.11
C GLY A 198 -9.11 0.71 -2.22
N GLU A 199 -9.51 1.48 -1.22
CA GLU A 199 -8.61 2.01 -0.20
C GLU A 199 -9.24 1.94 1.20
N ILE A 200 -8.41 1.72 2.21
CA ILE A 200 -8.85 1.69 3.63
C ILE A 200 -9.01 3.12 4.16
N GLU A 201 -8.09 3.98 3.76
CA GLU A 201 -8.05 5.42 4.03
C GLU A 201 -7.35 6.09 2.82
N PRO A 202 -7.50 7.42 2.63
CA PRO A 202 -6.91 8.11 1.49
C PRO A 202 -5.43 7.78 1.28
N GLY A 203 -5.10 7.20 0.12
CA GLY A 203 -3.74 6.83 -0.25
C GLY A 203 -3.21 5.54 0.38
N ILE A 204 -4.10 4.70 0.94
CA ILE A 204 -3.76 3.39 1.53
C ILE A 204 -4.55 2.31 0.79
N PRO A 205 -4.02 1.80 -0.33
CA PRO A 205 -4.74 0.88 -1.19
C PRO A 205 -4.96 -0.49 -0.54
N LEU A 206 -6.16 -1.03 -0.75
CA LEU A 206 -6.48 -2.43 -0.60
C LEU A 206 -6.40 -3.08 -1.99
N ALA A 207 -5.68 -4.18 -2.09
CA ALA A 207 -5.55 -4.95 -3.31
C ALA A 207 -5.68 -6.45 -3.04
N ARG A 208 -5.80 -7.21 -4.13
CA ARG A 208 -5.67 -8.66 -4.16
C ARG A 208 -4.40 -9.04 -4.92
N THR A 209 -3.62 -9.96 -4.36
CA THR A 209 -2.47 -10.53 -5.08
C THR A 209 -2.95 -11.45 -6.20
N THR A 210 -2.26 -11.42 -7.33
CA THR A 210 -2.49 -12.37 -8.43
C THR A 210 -1.63 -13.62 -8.24
N GLY A 211 -2.14 -14.80 -8.59
CA GLY A 211 -1.38 -16.05 -8.54
C GLY A 211 -2.20 -17.25 -8.08
N SER A 212 -1.54 -18.35 -7.75
CA SER A 212 -2.17 -19.61 -7.33
C SER A 212 -2.83 -19.55 -5.94
N HIS A 213 -2.39 -18.61 -5.10
CA HIS A 213 -2.90 -18.42 -3.74
C HIS A 213 -3.17 -16.93 -3.49
N PRO A 214 -4.25 -16.37 -4.07
CA PRO A 214 -4.57 -14.96 -3.92
C PRO A 214 -4.90 -14.62 -2.46
N MET A 215 -4.39 -13.48 -2.00
CA MET A 215 -4.66 -12.94 -0.67
C MET A 215 -4.93 -11.45 -0.75
N HIS A 216 -5.61 -10.90 0.26
CA HIS A 216 -5.75 -9.46 0.38
C HIS A 216 -4.44 -8.87 0.88
N ILE A 217 -4.03 -7.77 0.26
CA ILE A 217 -2.85 -7.01 0.65
C ILE A 217 -3.20 -5.53 0.79
N ILE A 218 -2.70 -4.91 1.86
CA ILE A 218 -2.75 -3.47 2.10
C ILE A 218 -1.31 -2.98 2.12
N THR A 219 -1.01 -1.95 1.33
CA THR A 219 0.31 -1.29 1.37
C THR A 219 0.18 0.13 1.87
N LYS A 220 1.18 0.60 2.62
CA LYS A 220 1.17 1.93 3.22
C LYS A 220 2.55 2.56 3.20
N ALA A 221 2.62 3.86 2.91
CA ALA A 221 3.82 4.64 3.19
C ALA A 221 4.00 4.87 4.71
N GLY A 222 5.25 4.99 5.17
CA GLY A 222 5.57 5.01 6.61
C GLY A 222 4.86 6.10 7.43
N GLY A 223 4.63 7.28 6.86
CA GLY A 223 4.00 8.43 7.53
C GLY A 223 2.50 8.64 7.26
N PHE A 224 1.83 7.67 6.63
CA PHE A 224 0.45 7.82 6.19
C PHE A 224 -0.56 7.17 7.15
N GLY A 225 -1.81 7.61 7.04
CA GLY A 225 -2.96 7.05 7.73
C GLY A 225 -3.20 7.60 9.13
N SER A 226 -4.39 7.38 9.64
CA SER A 226 -4.76 7.70 11.02
C SER A 226 -4.05 6.79 12.02
N SER A 227 -4.10 7.15 13.31
CA SER A 227 -3.63 6.27 14.40
C SER A 227 -4.43 4.97 14.52
N ASN A 228 -5.55 4.82 13.79
CA ASN A 228 -6.41 3.63 13.77
C ASN A 228 -6.16 2.72 12.57
N VAL A 229 -5.31 3.09 11.60
CA VAL A 229 -5.26 2.39 10.30
C VAL A 229 -4.97 0.90 10.41
N LEU A 230 -4.08 0.48 11.32
CA LEU A 230 -3.76 -0.94 11.53
C LEU A 230 -4.94 -1.72 12.16
N LEU A 231 -5.71 -1.08 13.05
CA LEU A 231 -6.92 -1.69 13.62
C LEU A 231 -7.99 -1.89 12.54
N LYS A 232 -8.26 -0.85 11.75
CA LYS A 232 -9.19 -0.93 10.60
C LYS A 232 -8.76 -2.01 9.61
N SER A 233 -7.45 -2.10 9.35
CA SER A 233 -6.88 -3.11 8.47
C SER A 233 -7.08 -4.53 9.03
N ALA A 234 -6.85 -4.75 10.32
CA ALA A 234 -7.13 -6.04 10.96
C ALA A 234 -8.59 -6.45 10.87
N GLU A 235 -9.52 -5.53 11.13
CA GLU A 235 -10.96 -5.80 11.00
C GLU A 235 -11.33 -6.13 9.55
N LEU A 236 -10.81 -5.37 8.58
CA LEU A 236 -11.10 -5.59 7.17
C LEU A 236 -10.57 -6.94 6.70
N LEU A 237 -9.32 -7.27 7.02
CA LEU A 237 -8.72 -8.52 6.57
C LEU A 237 -9.37 -9.75 7.22
N ARG A 238 -9.98 -9.61 8.41
CA ARG A 238 -10.84 -10.64 9.02
C ARG A 238 -12.23 -10.74 8.39
N GLY A 239 -12.56 -9.90 7.41
CA GLY A 239 -13.89 -9.81 6.82
C GLY A 239 -14.93 -9.18 7.76
N LEU A 240 -14.49 -8.41 8.76
CA LEU A 240 -15.35 -7.78 9.78
C LEU A 240 -15.59 -6.29 9.52
N TRP A 241 -14.88 -5.68 8.56
CA TRP A 241 -15.06 -4.26 8.22
C TRP A 241 -16.08 -4.09 7.08
N LEU A 242 -17.14 -3.35 7.37
CA LEU A 242 -18.26 -3.06 6.44
C LEU A 242 -18.19 -1.64 5.86
N GLY A 243 -17.03 -0.98 5.98
CA GLY A 243 -16.86 0.43 5.66
C GLY A 243 -17.51 1.36 6.69
N ASP A 244 -17.15 2.64 6.66
CA ASP A 244 -18.09 3.67 7.11
C ASP A 244 -19.22 3.69 6.06
N LYS A 245 -20.45 3.32 6.43
CA LYS A 245 -21.60 3.54 5.55
C LYS A 245 -21.66 5.04 5.26
N LYS A 246 -21.27 5.44 4.05
CA LYS A 246 -21.58 6.76 3.51
C LYS A 246 -23.06 6.85 3.22
#